data_AF-A0A924TKF9-F1
#
_entry.id   AF-A0A924TKF9-F1
#
_cell.length_a   1.000
_cell.length_b   1.000
_cell.length_c   1.000
_cell.angle_alpha   90.00
_cell.angle_beta   90.00
_cell.angle_gamma   90.00
#
_symmetry.space_group_name_H-M   'P 1'
#
loop_
_entity.id
_entity.type
_entity.pdbx_description
1 polymer ?
#
loop_
_entity_poly.entity_id
_entity_poly.type
_entity_poly.pdbx_seq_one_letter_code
_entity_poly.pdbx_strand_id
1 'polypeptide(L)'
;YGEPPQQVHNLIAVSRLRRMAQKTGLSEVVTMGPNLRVATAELADSIQVRLQRLYPGARYFTQTKSVSVPMPRIHGEPLGDAALVEWTSSLLVSIFGAEVIRDEPADRSAEKSA
;
A
#
# COMPACT_ATOMS: atom_id res chain seq x y z
N TYR A 1 18.25 23.11 8.16
CA TYR A 1 16.98 22.69 7.50
C TYR A 1 16.04 22.28 8.61
N GLY A 2 14.95 23.03 8.84
CA GLY A 2 14.04 22.83 9.98
C GLY A 2 13.13 21.60 9.84
N GLU A 3 11.99 21.61 10.56
CA GLU A 3 10.95 20.57 10.47
C GLU A 3 10.56 20.30 9.01
N PRO A 4 10.61 19.04 8.54
CA PRO A 4 10.17 18.72 7.19
C PRO A 4 8.68 19.06 6.99
N PRO A 5 8.31 19.60 5.82
CA PRO A 5 6.91 19.88 5.52
C PRO A 5 6.15 18.56 5.24
N GLN A 6 4.82 18.59 5.34
CA GLN A 6 3.95 17.42 5.18
C GLN A 6 4.19 16.65 3.86
N GLN A 7 4.53 17.35 2.79
CA GLN A 7 4.84 16.76 1.49
C GLN A 7 6.04 15.81 1.57
N VAL A 8 7.06 16.13 2.38
CA VAL A 8 8.22 15.26 2.59
C VAL A 8 7.81 14.01 3.36
N HIS A 9 6.98 14.14 4.40
CA HIS A 9 6.43 12.99 5.11
C HIS A 9 5.62 12.07 4.19
N ASN A 10 4.81 12.63 3.30
CA ASN A 10 4.04 11.86 2.31
C ASN A 10 4.97 11.10 1.35
N LEU A 11 6.04 11.73 0.85
CA LEU A 11 7.02 11.08 -0.02
C LEU A 11 7.74 9.90 0.67
N ILE A 12 8.06 10.05 1.95
CA ILE A 12 8.66 8.98 2.75
C ILE A 12 7.65 7.82 2.87
N ALA A 13 6.39 8.11 3.18
CA ALA A 13 5.34 7.11 3.31
C ALA A 13 5.08 6.35 1.99
N VAL A 14 5.00 7.07 0.85
CA VAL A 14 4.86 6.47 -0.48
C VAL A 14 6.08 5.63 -0.85
N SER A 15 7.28 6.08 -0.47
CA SER A 15 8.52 5.33 -0.71
C SER A 15 8.55 4.01 0.07
N ARG A 16 8.06 4.00 1.32
CA ARG A 16 7.86 2.76 2.09
C ARG A 16 6.86 1.84 1.41
N LEU A 17 5.70 2.36 1.02
CA LEU A 17 4.66 1.58 0.33
C LEU A 17 5.20 0.93 -0.95
N ARG A 18 5.98 1.68 -1.75
CA ARG A 18 6.62 1.16 -2.96
C ARG A 18 7.54 -0.01 -2.65
N ARG A 19 8.39 0.11 -1.63
CA ARG A 19 9.28 -0.98 -1.22
C ARG A 19 8.51 -2.20 -0.72
N MET A 20 7.41 -2.00 0.01
CA MET A 20 6.53 -3.10 0.45
C MET A 20 5.98 -3.88 -0.75
N ALA A 21 5.42 -3.16 -1.73
CA ALA A 21 4.87 -3.76 -2.95
C ALA A 21 5.95 -4.54 -3.74
N GLN A 22 7.14 -3.96 -3.90
CA GLN A 22 8.27 -4.59 -4.60
C GLN A 22 8.73 -5.89 -3.91
N LYS A 23 8.83 -5.90 -2.57
CA LYS A 23 9.22 -7.10 -1.82
C LYS A 23 8.22 -8.25 -1.96
N THR A 24 6.95 -7.94 -2.19
CA THR A 24 5.90 -8.93 -2.47
C THR A 24 5.81 -9.36 -3.93
N GLY A 25 6.67 -8.84 -4.82
CA GLY A 25 6.66 -9.17 -6.25
C GLY A 25 5.56 -8.47 -7.06
N LEU A 26 4.90 -7.45 -6.48
CA LEU A 26 3.89 -6.66 -7.18
C LEU A 26 4.57 -5.70 -8.15
N SER A 27 4.08 -5.65 -9.38
CA SER A 27 4.67 -4.81 -10.45
C SER A 27 4.06 -3.42 -10.49
N GLU A 28 2.76 -3.30 -10.22
CA GLU A 28 2.02 -2.05 -10.27
C GLU A 28 1.00 -1.95 -9.12
N VAL A 29 0.90 -0.75 -8.56
CA VAL A 29 -0.16 -0.31 -7.65
C VAL A 29 -0.61 1.06 -8.14
N VAL A 30 -1.77 1.11 -8.80
CA VAL A 30 -2.23 2.30 -9.54
C VAL A 30 -3.71 2.57 -9.29
N THR A 31 -4.09 3.84 -9.28
CA THR A 31 -5.50 4.24 -9.22
C THR A 31 -6.12 4.20 -10.62
N MET A 32 -7.23 3.49 -10.76
CA MET A 32 -8.06 3.43 -11.98
C MET A 32 -9.48 3.89 -11.65
N GLY A 33 -9.74 5.18 -11.85
CA GLY A 33 -11.01 5.81 -11.45
C GLY A 33 -11.23 5.69 -9.94
N PRO A 34 -12.35 5.13 -9.48
CA PRO A 34 -12.63 4.95 -8.04
C PRO A 34 -11.93 3.74 -7.41
N ASN A 35 -11.19 2.95 -8.20
CA ASN A 35 -10.60 1.70 -7.74
C ASN A 35 -9.08 1.77 -7.69
N LEU A 36 -8.47 1.03 -6.78
CA LEU A 36 -7.06 0.72 -6.78
C LEU A 36 -6.85 -0.61 -7.53
N ARG A 37 -6.00 -0.59 -8.55
CA ARG A 37 -5.53 -1.78 -9.25
C ARG A 37 -4.16 -2.19 -8.75
N VAL A 38 -4.01 -3.47 -8.47
CA VAL A 38 -2.74 -4.12 -8.13
C VAL A 38 -2.50 -5.26 -9.12
N ALA A 39 -1.35 -5.33 -9.79
CA ALA A 39 -1.09 -6.42 -10.74
C ALA A 39 0.21 -7.19 -10.49
N THR A 40 0.32 -8.31 -11.22
CA THR A 40 1.27 -9.40 -10.96
C THR A 40 1.01 -10.08 -9.62
N ALA A 41 -0.27 -10.34 -9.32
CA ALA A 41 -0.68 -11.06 -8.13
C ALA A 41 -1.29 -12.40 -8.51
N GLU A 42 -0.59 -13.50 -8.23
CA GLU A 42 -1.21 -14.83 -8.22
C GLU A 42 -1.86 -15.05 -6.85
N LEU A 43 -3.18 -15.03 -6.83
CA LEU A 43 -3.94 -15.24 -5.60
C LEU A 43 -4.53 -16.64 -5.55
N ALA A 44 -4.19 -17.40 -4.51
CA ALA A 44 -4.89 -18.63 -4.19
C ALA A 44 -6.38 -18.36 -3.89
N ASP A 45 -7.25 -19.34 -4.13
CA ASP A 45 -8.70 -19.17 -4.00
C ASP A 45 -9.14 -18.73 -2.60
N SER A 46 -8.46 -19.22 -1.56
CA SER A 46 -8.71 -18.79 -0.17
C SER A 46 -8.44 -17.30 0.06
N ILE A 47 -7.43 -16.75 -0.64
CA ILE A 47 -7.09 -15.33 -0.60
C ILE A 47 -8.10 -14.52 -1.39
N GLN A 48 -8.60 -15.04 -2.52
CA GLN A 48 -9.67 -14.40 -3.29
C GLN A 48 -10.97 -14.29 -2.47
N VAL A 49 -11.34 -15.34 -1.73
CA VAL A 49 -12.48 -15.30 -0.79
C VAL A 49 -12.23 -14.27 0.32
N ARG A 50 -11.02 -14.24 0.89
CA ARG A 50 -10.65 -13.22 1.90
C ARG A 50 -10.75 -11.80 1.34
N LEU A 51 -10.27 -11.58 0.12
CA LEU A 51 -10.35 -10.30 -0.59
C LEU A 51 -11.81 -9.84 -0.70
N GLN A 52 -12.71 -10.70 -1.17
CA GLN A 52 -14.14 -10.36 -1.31
C GLN A 52 -14.80 -10.06 0.05
N ARG A 53 -14.38 -10.75 1.12
CA ARG A 53 -14.90 -10.53 2.47
C ARG A 53 -14.42 -9.20 3.07
N LEU A 54 -13.13 -8.87 2.92
CA LEU A 54 -12.53 -7.67 3.50
C LEU A 54 -12.81 -6.40 2.67
N TYR A 55 -12.94 -6.55 1.35
CA TYR A 55 -13.10 -5.45 0.41
C TYR A 55 -14.29 -5.73 -0.52
N PRO A 56 -15.52 -5.43 -0.08
CA PRO A 56 -16.71 -5.61 -0.91
C PRO A 56 -16.59 -4.87 -2.25
N GLY A 57 -16.94 -5.56 -3.34
CA GLY A 57 -16.79 -5.03 -4.71
C GLY A 57 -15.40 -5.21 -5.32
N ALA A 58 -14.43 -5.76 -4.59
CA ALA A 58 -13.15 -6.15 -5.15
C ALA A 58 -13.30 -7.30 -6.16
N ARG A 59 -12.48 -7.28 -7.20
CA ARG A 59 -12.45 -8.29 -8.27
C ARG A 59 -11.04 -8.74 -8.57
N TYR A 60 -10.85 -10.04 -8.72
CA TYR A 60 -9.62 -10.63 -9.24
C TYR A 60 -9.81 -10.99 -10.72
N PHE A 61 -8.93 -10.49 -11.57
CA PHE A 61 -8.88 -10.76 -12.99
C PHE A 61 -7.76 -11.76 -13.27
N THR A 62 -8.11 -13.03 -13.36
CA THR A 62 -7.18 -14.15 -13.61
C THR A 62 -6.38 -13.96 -14.90
N GLN A 63 -7.01 -13.48 -15.98
CA GLN A 63 -6.37 -13.26 -17.28
C GLN A 63 -5.18 -12.28 -17.20
N THR A 64 -5.27 -11.26 -16.35
CA THR A 64 -4.22 -10.25 -16.20
C THR A 64 -3.47 -10.35 -14.87
N LYS A 65 -3.77 -11.39 -14.07
CA LYS A 65 -3.24 -11.60 -12.71
C LYS A 65 -3.27 -10.31 -11.89
N SER A 66 -4.44 -9.68 -11.85
CA SER A 66 -4.62 -8.37 -11.23
C SER A 66 -5.85 -8.29 -10.37
N VAL A 67 -5.79 -7.44 -9.35
CA VAL A 67 -6.87 -7.16 -8.41
C VAL A 67 -7.31 -5.73 -8.61
N SER A 68 -8.63 -5.51 -8.63
CA SER A 68 -9.24 -4.19 -8.54
C SER A 68 -10.03 -4.09 -7.25
N VAL A 69 -9.72 -3.08 -6.43
CA VAL A 69 -10.31 -2.87 -5.11
C VAL A 69 -10.94 -1.48 -5.07
N PRO A 70 -12.24 -1.33 -4.78
CA PRO A 70 -12.84 -0.02 -4.58
C PRO A 70 -12.13 0.75 -3.46
N MET A 71 -11.72 1.98 -3.75
CA MET A 71 -11.11 2.83 -2.73
C MET A 71 -12.21 3.29 -1.75
N PRO A 72 -11.93 3.26 -0.44
CA PRO A 72 -12.89 3.68 0.57
C PRO A 72 -13.19 5.17 0.43
N ARG A 73 -14.42 5.51 0.80
CA ARG A 73 -14.88 6.89 0.91
C ARG A 73 -15.46 7.11 2.29
N ILE A 74 -15.15 8.24 2.90
CA ILE A 74 -15.70 8.63 4.20
C ILE A 74 -16.72 9.74 3.92
N HIS A 75 -17.98 9.51 4.29
CA HIS A 75 -19.10 10.42 3.98
C HIS A 75 -19.23 10.81 2.49
N GLY A 76 -18.82 9.92 1.58
CA GLY A 76 -18.85 10.15 0.13
C GLY A 76 -17.59 10.81 -0.45
N GLU A 77 -16.68 11.28 0.41
CA GLU A 77 -15.43 11.92 0.02
C GLU A 77 -14.27 10.91 -0.07
N PRO A 78 -13.33 11.09 -1.02
CA PRO A 78 -12.11 10.29 -1.08
C PRO A 78 -11.25 10.46 0.19
N LEU A 79 -10.44 9.46 0.51
CA LEU A 79 -9.42 9.60 1.55
C LEU A 79 -8.38 10.65 1.16
N GLY A 80 -7.90 11.42 2.14
CA GLY A 80 -6.70 12.23 1.98
C GLY A 80 -5.44 11.36 1.85
N ASP A 81 -4.36 11.94 1.32
CA ASP A 81 -3.13 11.24 0.94
C ASP A 81 -2.59 10.26 2.00
N ALA A 82 -2.42 10.73 3.24
CA ALA A 82 -1.88 9.92 4.32
C ALA A 82 -2.77 8.71 4.65
N ALA A 83 -4.09 8.94 4.71
CA ALA A 83 -5.07 7.88 4.97
C ALA A 83 -5.14 6.87 3.80
N LEU A 84 -5.01 7.35 2.55
CA LEU A 84 -4.98 6.48 1.38
C LEU A 84 -3.74 5.59 1.37
N VAL A 85 -2.58 6.13 1.72
CA VAL A 85 -1.31 5.36 1.84
C VAL A 85 -1.43 4.31 2.94
N GLU A 86 -2.01 4.64 4.09
CA GLU A 86 -2.21 3.71 5.20
C GLU A 86 -3.18 2.58 4.83
N TRP A 87 -4.31 2.93 4.21
CA TRP A 87 -5.29 1.95 3.73
C TRP A 87 -4.66 1.02 2.68
N THR A 88 -3.88 1.56 1.76
CA THR A 88 -3.19 0.75 0.74
C THR A 88 -2.17 -0.18 1.38
N SER A 89 -1.42 0.29 2.38
CA SER A 89 -0.48 -0.55 3.15
C SER A 89 -1.21 -1.71 3.84
N SER A 90 -2.37 -1.44 4.45
CA SER A 90 -3.21 -2.47 5.07
C SER A 90 -3.75 -3.50 4.07
N LEU A 91 -4.12 -3.07 2.86
CA LEU A 91 -4.47 -3.97 1.76
C LEU A 91 -3.29 -4.87 1.37
N LEU A 92 -2.09 -4.30 1.23
CA LEU A 92 -0.89 -5.05 0.88
C LEU A 92 -0.54 -6.12 1.92
N VAL A 93 -0.64 -5.78 3.21
CA VAL A 93 -0.41 -6.72 4.31
C VAL A 93 -1.47 -7.83 4.31
N SER A 94 -2.75 -7.46 4.28
CA SER A 94 -3.85 -8.40 4.50
C SER A 94 -4.10 -9.35 3.33
N ILE A 95 -3.83 -8.93 2.10
CA ILE A 95 -4.10 -9.73 0.90
C ILE A 95 -2.82 -10.35 0.34
N PHE A 96 -1.73 -9.59 0.28
CA PHE A 96 -0.50 -10.01 -0.39
C PHE A 96 0.62 -10.38 0.59
N GLY A 97 0.37 -10.36 1.90
CA GLY A 97 1.35 -10.75 2.91
C GLY A 97 2.55 -9.81 2.98
N ALA A 98 2.38 -8.54 2.59
CA ALA A 98 3.46 -7.58 2.64
C ALA A 98 3.96 -7.37 4.07
N GLU A 99 5.28 -7.32 4.23
CA GLU A 99 5.90 -6.97 5.50
C GLU A 99 5.97 -5.45 5.64
N VAL A 100 5.53 -4.94 6.80
CA VAL A 100 5.64 -3.51 7.11
C VAL A 100 7.11 -3.13 7.25
N ILE A 101 7.58 -2.26 6.35
CA ILE A 101 8.94 -1.75 6.41
C ILE A 101 8.98 -0.65 7.48
N ARG A 102 9.46 -1.03 8.66
CA ARG A 102 9.84 -0.09 9.69
C ARG A 102 11.20 0.47 9.31
N ASP A 103 11.28 1.78 9.11
CA ASP A 103 12.57 2.44 9.02
C ASP A 103 13.16 2.45 10.43
N GLU A 104 14.25 1.73 10.64
CA GLU A 104 15.07 1.93 11.82
C GLU A 104 15.61 3.36 11.74
N PRO A 105 15.43 4.20 12.77
CA PRO A 105 15.92 5.56 12.72
C PRO A 105 17.43 5.49 12.47
N ALA A 106 17.89 6.17 11.42
CA ALA A 106 19.31 6.25 11.04
C ALA A 106 20.18 6.98 12.08
N ASP A 107 19.65 7.21 13.28
CA ASP A 107 20.34 7.90 14.36
C ASP A 107 20.95 6.89 15.35
N ARG A 108 22.08 6.31 14.94
CA ARG A 108 23.04 5.67 15.85
C ARG A 108 24.50 5.93 15.49
N SER A 109 24.77 6.80 14.51
CA SER A 109 26.12 7.02 13.96
C SER A 109 26.68 8.44 14.21
N ALA A 110 25.93 9.35 14.84
CA ALA A 110 26.42 10.70 15.12
C ALA A 110 27.04 10.89 16.54
N GLU A 111 26.80 9.98 17.49
CA GLU A 111 27.24 10.15 18.90
C GLU A 111 28.58 9.43 19.23
N LYS A 112 29.29 8.86 18.25
CA LYS A 112 30.62 8.25 18.46
C LYS A 112 31.63 8.65 17.40
N SER A 113 32.09 9.89 17.46
CA SER A 113 33.42 10.38 17.04
C SER A 113 33.44 11.87 17.39
N ALA A 114 34.00 12.23 18.55
CA ALA A 114 35.42 12.59 18.75
C ALA A 114 35.60 14.11 18.69
#